data_AF-A0A7Z9H410-F1
#
_entry.id   AF-A0A7Z9H410-F1
#
_cell.length_a   1.000
_cell.length_b   1.000
_cell.length_c   1.000
_cell.angle_alpha   90.00
_cell.angle_beta   90.00
_cell.angle_gamma   90.00
#
_symmetry.space_group_name_H-M   'P 1'
#
loop_
_entity.id
_entity.type
_entity.pdbx_description
1 polymer ?
#
loop_
_entity_poly.entity_id
_entity_poly.type
_entity_poly.pdbx_seq_one_letter_code
_entity_poly.pdbx_strand_id
1 'polypeptide(L)' 'MSDDGPRIFGSYANEHSRFRPGYPSALWDWGIPEDATVVVDLGCGSGHASLALAERDLVVV' A
#
# COMPACT_ATOMS: atom_id res chain seq x y z
N MET A 1 14.74 2.70 21.42
CA MET A 1 14.08 1.92 20.36
C MET A 1 15.08 1.87 19.22
N SER A 2 15.68 0.71 18.94
CA SER A 2 16.66 0.57 17.86
C SER A 2 15.98 0.72 16.49
N ASP A 3 16.61 1.43 15.57
CA ASP A 3 16.08 1.87 14.28
C ASP A 3 16.03 0.74 13.21
N ASP A 4 15.92 -0.51 13.66
CA ASP A 4 16.10 -1.71 12.81
C ASP A 4 14.86 -2.11 12.01
N GLY A 5 13.69 -1.54 12.34
CA GLY A 5 12.40 -1.87 11.71
C GLY A 5 12.43 -1.81 10.19
N PRO A 6 12.79 -0.68 9.57
CA PRO A 6 12.85 -0.54 8.12
C PRO A 6 13.79 -1.56 7.46
N ARG A 7 14.89 -1.92 8.15
CA ARG A 7 15.92 -2.83 7.63
C ARG A 7 15.43 -4.28 7.55
N ILE A 8 14.65 -4.71 8.54
CA ILE A 8 14.03 -6.05 8.57
C ILE A 8 12.93 -6.16 7.51
N PHE A 9 12.08 -5.14 7.35
CA PHE A 9 11.03 -5.18 6.34
C PHE A 9 11.59 -5.14 4.91
N GLY A 10 12.68 -4.40 4.68
CA GLY A 10 13.34 -4.34 3.37
C GLY A 10 13.88 -5.70 2.88
N SER A 11 14.44 -6.52 3.78
CA SER A 11 15.05 -7.81 3.38
C SER A 11 14.03 -8.86 2.93
N TYR A 12 12.78 -8.76 3.36
CA TYR A 12 11.71 -9.71 3.01
C TYR A 12 10.69 -9.14 2.01
N ALA A 13 10.77 -7.86 1.66
CA ALA A 13 9.75 -7.17 0.86
C ALA A 13 9.45 -7.87 -0.48
N ASN A 14 10.48 -8.41 -1.15
CA ASN A 14 10.36 -9.01 -2.48
C ASN A 14 9.83 -10.47 -2.45
N GLU A 15 10.05 -11.20 -1.37
CA GLU A 15 9.42 -12.52 -1.17
C GLU A 15 8.00 -12.36 -0.65
N HIS A 16 7.80 -11.43 0.29
CA HIS A 16 6.50 -11.12 0.86
C HIS A 16 5.51 -10.63 -0.21
N SER A 17 5.98 -9.89 -1.23
CA SER A 17 5.12 -9.43 -2.31
C SER A 17 4.57 -10.57 -3.19
N ARG A 18 5.33 -11.65 -3.40
CA ARG A 18 4.95 -12.73 -4.32
C ARG A 18 3.81 -13.60 -3.85
N PHE A 19 3.61 -13.70 -2.54
CA PHE A 19 2.62 -14.61 -1.94
C PHE A 19 1.39 -13.89 -1.40
N ARG A 20 1.40 -12.54 -1.36
CA ARG A 20 0.27 -11.79 -0.81
C ARG A 20 -0.80 -11.60 -1.89
N PRO A 21 -2.05 -12.04 -1.65
CA PRO A 21 -3.17 -11.67 -2.51
C PRO A 21 -3.31 -10.15 -2.59
N GLY A 22 -3.82 -9.65 -3.72
CA GLY A 22 -4.18 -8.25 -3.87
C GLY A 22 -5.22 -7.81 -2.83
N TYR A 23 -5.32 -6.50 -2.60
CA TYR A 23 -6.31 -5.96 -1.68
C TYR A 23 -7.73 -6.11 -2.24
N PRO A 24 -8.71 -6.52 -1.42
CA PRO A 24 -10.09 -6.63 -1.87
C PRO A 24 -10.66 -5.23 -2.17
N SER A 25 -11.46 -5.11 -3.23
CA SER A 25 -12.06 -3.82 -3.64
C SER A 25 -12.86 -3.14 -2.53
N ALA A 26 -13.61 -3.94 -1.75
CA ALA A 26 -14.44 -3.47 -0.64
C ALA A 26 -13.66 -2.74 0.45
N LEU A 27 -12.34 -2.97 0.57
CA LEU A 27 -11.50 -2.21 1.50
C LEU A 27 -11.46 -0.72 1.11
N TRP A 28 -11.29 -0.45 -0.17
CA TRP A 28 -11.18 0.90 -0.70
C TRP A 28 -12.53 1.61 -0.70
N ASP A 29 -13.59 0.87 -1.04
CA ASP A 29 -14.96 1.41 -1.05
C ASP A 29 -15.42 1.84 0.36
N TRP A 30 -14.87 1.22 1.40
CA TRP A 30 -15.12 1.61 2.79
C TRP A 30 -14.19 2.73 3.29
N GLY A 31 -12.92 2.68 2.91
CA GLY A 31 -11.88 3.53 3.50
C GLY A 31 -11.64 4.87 2.80
N ILE A 32 -12.13 5.04 1.57
CA ILE A 32 -11.85 6.20 0.74
C ILE A 32 -13.14 7.00 0.51
N PRO A 33 -13.17 8.29 0.86
CA PRO A 33 -14.28 9.17 0.50
C PRO A 33 -14.51 9.22 -1.02
N GLU A 34 -15.76 9.29 -1.45
CA GLU A 34 -16.14 9.25 -2.88
C GLU A 34 -15.52 10.41 -3.71
N ASP A 35 -15.22 11.54 -3.07
CA ASP A 35 -14.66 12.74 -3.68
C ASP A 35 -13.13 12.86 -3.53
N ALA A 36 -12.48 11.86 -2.93
CA ALA A 36 -11.03 11.85 -2.80
C ALA A 36 -10.36 11.73 -4.17
N THR A 37 -9.34 12.56 -4.39
CA THR A 37 -8.51 12.53 -5.61
C THR A 37 -7.03 12.29 -5.31
N VAL A 38 -6.63 12.45 -4.05
CA VAL A 38 -5.25 12.32 -3.58
C VAL A 38 -5.24 11.53 -2.27
N VAL A 39 -4.34 10.56 -2.17
CA VAL A 39 -4.15 9.72 -0.97
C VAL A 39 -2.66 9.55 -0.67
N VAL A 40 -2.33 9.35 0.61
CA VAL A 40 -0.95 9.08 1.04
C VAL A 40 -0.84 7.61 1.48
N ASP A 41 0.15 6.88 0.93
CA ASP A 41 0.40 5.49 1.30
C ASP A 41 1.56 5.40 2.33
N LEU A 42 1.19 5.47 3.61
CA LEU A 42 2.16 5.49 4.70
C LEU A 42 2.77 4.10 4.95
N GLY A 43 4.07 3.99 4.69
CA GLY A 43 4.80 2.73 4.85
C GLY A 43 4.50 1.73 3.73
N CYS A 44 4.39 2.23 2.50
CA CYS A 44 3.94 1.47 1.32
C CYS A 44 4.69 0.17 1.04
N GLY A 45 5.90 -0.01 1.58
CA GLY A 45 6.66 -1.25 1.47
C GLY A 45 6.90 -1.65 0.01
N SER A 46 6.28 -2.75 -0.44
CA SER A 46 6.38 -3.20 -1.84
C SER A 46 5.42 -2.49 -2.80
N GLY A 47 4.62 -1.52 -2.33
CA GLY A 47 3.77 -0.67 -3.17
C GLY A 47 2.47 -1.28 -3.66
N HIS A 48 2.05 -2.44 -3.14
CA HIS A 48 0.81 -3.10 -3.58
C HIS A 48 -0.45 -2.26 -3.35
N ALA A 49 -0.51 -1.55 -2.22
CA ALA A 49 -1.62 -0.63 -1.94
C ALA A 49 -1.54 0.56 -2.88
N SER A 50 -0.36 1.16 -3.04
CA SER A 50 -0.14 2.28 -3.97
C SER A 50 -0.60 1.96 -5.40
N LEU A 51 -0.28 0.78 -5.93
CA LEU A 51 -0.70 0.36 -7.27
C LEU A 51 -2.22 0.19 -7.37
N ALA A 52 -2.84 -0.48 -6.39
CA ALA A 52 -4.29 -0.68 -6.38
C ALA A 52 -5.07 0.64 -6.24
N LEU A 53 -4.51 1.63 -5.54
CA LEU A 53 -5.06 2.97 -5.42
C LEU A 53 -4.91 3.76 -6.73
N ALA A 54 -3.77 3.65 -7.41
CA ALA A 54 -3.53 4.29 -8.71
C ALA A 54 -4.44 3.73 -9.81
N GLU A 55 -4.75 2.43 -9.80
CA GLU A 55 -5.73 1.80 -10.71
C GLU A 55 -7.17 2.34 -10.54
N ARG A 56 -7.42 3.06 -9.45
CA ARG A 56 -8.70 3.73 -9.15
C ARG A 56 -8.66 5.24 -9.43
N ASP A 57 -7.73 5.69 -10.26
CA ASP A 57 -7.54 7.09 -10.66
C ASP A 57 -7.21 8.06 -9.50
N LEU A 58 -6.69 7.53 -8.38
CA LEU A 58 -6.19 8.33 -7.28
C LEU A 58 -4.72 8.72 -7.50
N VAL A 59 -4.39 9.97 -7.18
CA VAL A 59 -2.99 10.40 -7.06
C VAL A 59 -2.44 9.88 -5.73
N VAL A 60 -1.46 8.98 -5.80
CA VAL A 60 -0.80 8.43 -4.61
C VAL A 60 0.49 9.19 -4.34
N VAL A 61 0.64 9.66 -3.09
CA VAL A 61 1.81 10.42 -2.59
C VAL A 61 2.54 9.68 -1.49
#